data_AF-A0A813L0Z0-F1
#
_entry.id   AF-A0A813L0Z0-F1
#
_cell.length_a   1.000
_cell.length_b   1.000
_cell.length_c   1.000
_cell.angle_alpha   90.00
_cell.angle_beta   90.00
_cell.angle_gamma   90.00
#
_symmetry.space_group_name_H-M   'P 1'
#
loop_
_entity.id
_entity.type
_entity.pdbx_description
1 polymer ?
#
loop_
_entity_poly.entity_id
_entity_poly.type
_entity_poly.pdbx_seq_one_letter_code
_entity_poly.pdbx_strand_id
1 'polypeptide(L)'
;ALAQCGRGQGRHGGVLEGWKLFSAPFQADELVAVDLKSNTRHCHATVVEDCRCSGDATLQEDREVAVRLVEDGSTAQIKLKRLARVLPAASQRVIIVADTIAYRRVARSQIGRGDVALEVGSCDGFCTHVLTCHAAQAVGIDIVEDLVRTSRVRYPRCRFEWLDCFEEPERLQALLAELRPQGSRMTLFVDVGGHATTAMVCRILAAVAGAAAKVGATPSLVVIKSRNHATEAAKCCDGEGIVRDAHAFWRKVAEQPQTRSALQFRRKQARARAAMWANNPISQVWPFFSAWKRCSKTYQQRRACERLLDDAG
;
A
#
# COMPACT_ATOMS: atom_id res chain seq x y z
N ALA A 1 -3.75 -14.13 -0.35
CA ALA A 1 -3.96 -12.81 0.27
C ALA A 1 -3.27 -12.74 1.62
N LEU A 2 -2.75 -11.57 1.99
CA LEU A 2 -2.17 -11.30 3.30
C LEU A 2 -3.26 -10.71 4.19
N ALA A 3 -3.77 -11.53 5.10
CA ALA A 3 -4.89 -11.17 5.97
C ALA A 3 -4.45 -10.24 7.10
N GLN A 4 -3.22 -10.38 7.63
CA GLN A 4 -2.72 -9.58 8.75
C GLN A 4 -1.19 -9.40 8.66
N CYS A 5 -0.67 -8.20 8.88
CA CYS A 5 0.63 -8.08 9.53
C CYS A 5 0.44 -8.53 10.98
N GLY A 6 1.33 -9.36 11.51
CA GLY A 6 1.25 -9.83 12.88
C GLY A 6 1.16 -8.69 13.90
N ARG A 7 0.85 -9.03 15.15
CA ARG A 7 0.71 -8.09 16.29
C ARG A 7 2.01 -7.37 16.68
N GLY A 8 2.95 -7.15 15.76
CA GLY A 8 4.13 -6.35 15.98
C GLY A 8 3.77 -4.88 16.11
N GLN A 9 3.54 -4.42 17.34
CA GLN A 9 3.51 -3.00 17.64
C GLN A 9 4.91 -2.41 17.40
N GLY A 10 5.06 -1.58 16.38
CA GLY A 10 6.25 -0.76 16.20
C GLY A 10 6.48 -0.30 14.76
N ARG A 11 7.25 0.79 14.62
CA ARG A 11 7.81 1.28 13.34
C ARG A 11 8.74 0.26 12.65
N HIS A 12 8.95 -0.91 13.27
CA HIS A 12 9.92 -1.94 12.89
C HIS A 12 9.29 -3.26 12.42
N GLY A 13 8.00 -3.28 12.08
CA GLY A 13 7.37 -4.35 11.28
C GLY A 13 7.50 -5.78 11.84
N GLY A 14 6.60 -6.19 12.73
CA GLY A 14 6.46 -7.62 13.09
C GLY A 14 6.10 -8.49 11.88
N VAL A 15 6.37 -9.80 11.91
CA VAL A 15 6.22 -10.78 10.81
C VAL A 15 4.88 -10.67 10.05
N LEU A 16 4.88 -10.87 8.72
CA LEU A 16 3.63 -11.00 7.96
C LEU A 16 2.99 -12.32 8.38
N GLU A 17 1.94 -12.26 9.20
CA GLU A 17 1.26 -13.45 9.70
C GLU A 17 0.24 -13.97 8.66
N GLY A 18 0.05 -15.28 8.62
CA GLY A 18 -0.92 -15.94 7.74
C GLY A 18 -0.39 -16.40 6.39
N TRP A 19 0.91 -16.26 6.14
CA TRP A 19 1.61 -16.89 5.01
C TRP A 19 2.75 -17.73 5.59
N LYS A 20 2.67 -19.05 5.43
CA LYS A 20 3.75 -19.96 5.85
C LYS A 20 5.07 -19.62 5.15
N LEU A 21 4.99 -19.09 3.92
CA LEU A 21 6.13 -18.53 3.22
C LEU A 21 6.83 -17.39 3.98
N PHE A 22 6.19 -16.65 4.88
CA PHE A 22 6.87 -15.61 5.68
C PHE A 22 7.26 -16.08 7.09
N SER A 23 6.85 -17.28 7.50
CA SER A 23 7.17 -17.84 8.81
C SER A 23 8.22 -18.95 8.78
N ALA A 24 8.53 -19.51 7.60
CA ALA A 24 9.60 -20.50 7.46
C ALA A 24 10.97 -19.84 7.69
N PRO A 25 11.96 -20.57 8.24
CA PRO A 25 13.33 -20.08 8.34
C PRO A 25 13.88 -19.65 6.98
N PHE A 26 14.78 -18.66 7.00
CA PHE A 26 15.50 -18.24 5.80
C PHE A 26 16.46 -19.34 5.34
N GLN A 27 16.51 -19.59 4.05
CA GLN A 27 17.40 -20.58 3.43
C GLN A 27 18.63 -19.89 2.83
N ALA A 28 19.74 -20.62 2.72
CA ALA A 28 20.88 -20.14 1.94
C ALA A 28 20.45 -19.80 0.51
N ASP A 29 21.09 -18.79 -0.07
CA ASP A 29 20.80 -18.24 -1.40
C ASP A 29 19.41 -17.60 -1.57
N GLU A 30 18.63 -17.49 -0.49
CA GLU A 30 17.33 -16.82 -0.53
C GLU A 30 17.49 -15.30 -0.64
N LEU A 31 16.74 -14.69 -1.58
CA LEU A 31 16.66 -13.24 -1.71
C LEU A 31 15.77 -12.64 -0.62
N VAL A 32 16.35 -11.74 0.17
CA VAL A 32 15.70 -11.03 1.27
C VAL A 32 15.87 -9.53 1.12
N ALA A 33 14.91 -8.78 1.61
CA ALA A 33 14.99 -7.34 1.76
C ALA A 33 15.42 -7.00 3.18
N VAL A 34 16.31 -6.04 3.32
CA VAL A 34 16.89 -5.65 4.60
C VAL A 34 16.32 -4.30 5.04
N ASP A 35 15.69 -4.28 6.22
CA ASP A 35 15.15 -3.07 6.86
C ASP A 35 16.22 -2.42 7.74
N LEU A 36 17.06 -1.58 7.14
CA LEU A 36 18.09 -0.82 7.87
C LEU A 36 17.51 0.49 8.40
N LYS A 37 17.92 0.92 9.61
CA LYS A 37 17.51 2.21 10.21
C LYS A 37 17.80 3.41 9.30
N SER A 38 18.85 3.34 8.46
CA SER A 38 19.22 4.39 7.53
C SER A 38 18.33 4.47 6.28
N ASN A 39 17.47 3.46 6.04
CA ASN A 39 16.39 3.17 5.05
C ASN A 39 16.12 4.10 3.85
N THR A 40 17.04 4.99 3.52
CA THR A 40 17.05 5.87 2.35
C THR A 40 17.46 5.09 1.11
N ARG A 41 17.96 3.86 1.31
CA ARG A 41 18.37 2.89 0.29
C ARG A 41 17.93 1.52 0.80
N HIS A 42 16.89 0.93 0.22
CA HIS A 42 16.63 -0.49 0.48
C HIS A 42 17.75 -1.28 -0.15
N CYS A 43 18.30 -2.22 0.59
CA CYS A 43 19.13 -3.25 -0.01
C CYS A 43 18.36 -4.58 -0.01
N HIS A 44 18.26 -5.18 -1.20
CA HIS A 44 18.07 -6.62 -1.29
C HIS A 44 19.42 -7.28 -0.99
N ALA A 45 19.37 -8.47 -0.41
CA ALA A 45 20.50 -9.26 -0.03
C ALA A 45 20.20 -10.75 -0.24
N THR A 46 21.23 -11.55 -0.38
CA THR A 46 21.15 -13.00 -0.46
C THR A 46 21.61 -13.59 0.87
N VAL A 47 20.85 -14.50 1.45
CA VAL A 47 21.24 -15.16 2.70
C VAL A 47 22.45 -16.06 2.44
N VAL A 48 23.52 -15.95 3.23
CA VAL A 48 24.78 -16.66 2.98
C VAL A 48 24.72 -18.11 3.49
N GLU A 49 24.05 -18.33 4.63
CA GLU A 49 23.99 -19.65 5.29
C GLU A 49 22.58 -19.94 5.80
N ASP A 50 22.19 -21.22 5.81
CA ASP A 50 20.89 -21.67 6.30
C ASP A 50 20.65 -21.23 7.75
N CYS A 51 19.51 -20.62 8.01
CA CYS A 51 19.04 -20.33 9.36
C CYS A 51 18.42 -21.58 10.00
N ARG A 52 19.20 -22.66 10.14
CA ARG A 52 18.71 -23.83 10.89
C ARG A 52 18.53 -23.42 12.34
N CYS A 53 17.34 -23.69 12.85
CA CYS A 53 16.93 -23.32 14.19
C CYS A 53 16.91 -24.58 15.05
N SER A 54 17.80 -24.67 16.04
CA SER A 54 17.72 -25.64 17.13
C SER A 54 17.41 -24.87 18.41
N GLY A 55 16.13 -24.59 18.69
CA GLY A 55 15.72 -24.00 19.97
C GLY A 55 14.62 -22.93 19.93
N ASP A 56 14.24 -22.53 21.15
CA ASP A 56 13.13 -21.67 21.56
C ASP A 56 12.89 -20.42 20.66
N ALA A 57 11.63 -20.18 20.31
CA ALA A 57 11.23 -19.21 19.28
C ALA A 57 11.45 -17.75 19.69
N THR A 58 11.46 -17.43 20.99
CA THR A 58 11.60 -16.06 21.48
C THR A 58 13.05 -15.54 21.42
N LEU A 59 14.05 -16.41 21.52
CA LEU A 59 15.46 -16.04 21.36
C LEU A 59 15.87 -15.86 19.89
N GLN A 60 15.01 -16.21 18.93
CA GLN A 60 15.34 -16.14 17.51
C GLN A 60 15.32 -14.72 16.94
N GLU A 61 14.46 -13.81 17.41
CA GLU A 61 14.28 -12.52 16.72
C GLU A 61 15.52 -11.60 16.74
N ASP A 62 16.36 -11.73 17.76
CA ASP A 62 17.60 -10.97 17.91
C ASP A 62 18.83 -11.68 17.33
N ARG A 63 18.68 -12.91 16.83
CA ARG A 63 19.75 -13.62 16.12
C ARG A 63 20.14 -12.85 14.86
N GLU A 64 21.44 -12.76 14.62
CA GLU A 64 22.01 -12.20 13.40
C GLU A 64 22.29 -13.29 12.37
N VAL A 65 22.14 -12.91 11.11
CA VAL A 65 22.37 -13.76 9.94
C VAL A 65 23.26 -13.00 8.97
N ALA A 66 24.26 -13.71 8.43
CA ALA A 66 25.10 -13.21 7.38
C ALA A 66 24.29 -13.12 6.07
N VAL A 67 24.23 -11.92 5.50
CA VAL A 67 23.62 -11.67 4.20
C VAL A 67 24.60 -10.96 3.28
N ARG A 68 24.58 -11.30 1.99
CA ARG A 68 25.36 -10.66 0.94
C ARG A 68 24.50 -9.63 0.21
N LEU A 69 24.84 -8.34 0.31
CA LEU A 69 24.06 -7.27 -0.33
C LEU A 69 24.15 -7.38 -1.86
N VAL A 70 23.00 -7.22 -2.53
CA VAL A 70 22.92 -7.32 -4.00
C VAL A 70 23.62 -6.14 -4.69
N GLU A 71 23.70 -4.98 -4.02
CA GLU A 71 24.21 -3.75 -4.63
C GLU A 71 25.72 -3.73 -4.82
N ASP A 72 26.47 -4.22 -3.83
CA ASP A 72 27.94 -4.14 -3.81
C ASP A 72 28.62 -5.48 -3.52
N GLY A 73 27.83 -6.54 -3.29
CA GLY A 73 28.35 -7.86 -2.94
C GLY A 73 28.94 -7.98 -1.54
N SER A 74 28.90 -6.92 -0.72
CA SER A 74 29.43 -6.93 0.64
C SER A 74 28.60 -7.83 1.55
N THR A 75 29.22 -8.37 2.61
CA THR A 75 28.53 -9.20 3.60
C THR A 75 28.27 -8.41 4.88
N ALA A 76 27.07 -8.53 5.43
CA ALA A 76 26.67 -7.89 6.67
C ALA A 76 25.97 -8.88 7.61
N GLN A 77 26.14 -8.68 8.91
CA GLN A 77 25.37 -9.39 9.95
C GLN A 77 24.09 -8.61 10.24
N ILE A 78 22.94 -9.23 9.98
CA ILE A 78 21.64 -8.59 10.09
C ILE A 78 20.74 -9.39 11.01
N LYS A 79 20.10 -8.70 11.97
CA LYS A 79 19.09 -9.30 12.84
C LYS A 79 17.91 -9.85 12.03
N LEU A 80 17.46 -11.06 12.35
CA LEU A 80 16.34 -11.73 11.68
C LEU A 80 15.09 -10.85 11.57
N LYS A 81 14.75 -10.10 12.62
CA LYS A 81 13.60 -9.17 12.61
C LYS A 81 13.70 -8.02 11.60
N ARG A 82 14.88 -7.77 11.03
CA ARG A 82 15.11 -6.78 9.98
C ARG A 82 15.09 -7.38 8.58
N LEU A 83 14.90 -8.69 8.44
CA LEU A 83 14.79 -9.35 7.15
C LEU A 83 13.32 -9.50 6.76
N ALA A 84 13.05 -9.35 5.47
CA ALA A 84 11.76 -9.67 4.88
C ALA A 84 12.00 -10.44 3.59
N ARG A 85 11.37 -11.60 3.42
CA ARG A 85 11.50 -12.41 2.20
C ARG A 85 11.09 -11.61 0.96
N VAL A 86 11.93 -11.62 -0.07
CA VAL A 86 11.55 -11.15 -1.40
C VAL A 86 10.93 -12.33 -2.13
N LEU A 87 9.74 -12.14 -2.68
CA LEU A 87 9.09 -13.22 -3.38
C LEU A 87 9.82 -13.51 -4.71
N PRO A 88 9.97 -14.78 -5.10
CA PRO A 88 10.61 -15.15 -6.35
C PRO A 88 10.00 -14.43 -7.56
N ALA A 89 10.79 -14.13 -8.58
CA ALA A 89 10.29 -13.54 -9.81
C ALA A 89 9.14 -14.38 -10.41
N ALA A 90 8.13 -13.71 -10.96
CA ALA A 90 7.01 -14.32 -11.63
C ALA A 90 6.61 -13.44 -12.81
N SER A 91 6.08 -14.04 -13.88
CA SER A 91 5.59 -13.31 -15.05
C SER A 91 4.51 -12.31 -14.65
N GLN A 92 3.56 -12.72 -13.80
CA GLN A 92 2.57 -11.86 -13.17
C GLN A 92 2.22 -12.38 -11.77
N ARG A 93 2.13 -11.47 -10.80
CA ARG A 93 1.67 -11.78 -9.44
C ARG A 93 0.76 -10.68 -8.92
N VAL A 94 -0.31 -11.06 -8.24
CA VAL A 94 -1.17 -10.14 -7.48
C VAL A 94 -1.08 -10.44 -5.98
N ILE A 95 -0.74 -9.44 -5.18
CA ILE A 95 -0.72 -9.50 -3.72
C ILE A 95 -1.86 -8.62 -3.22
N ILE A 96 -2.74 -9.19 -2.40
CA ILE A 96 -3.82 -8.46 -1.77
C ILE A 96 -3.49 -8.32 -0.28
N VAL A 97 -3.51 -7.09 0.23
CA VAL A 97 -3.21 -6.77 1.64
C VAL A 97 -4.39 -6.04 2.28
N ALA A 98 -4.64 -6.29 3.56
CA ALA A 98 -5.79 -5.73 4.27
C ALA A 98 -5.59 -4.28 4.76
N ASP A 99 -4.35 -3.88 5.04
CA ASP A 99 -4.03 -2.64 5.74
C ASP A 99 -2.79 -1.91 5.19
N THR A 100 -2.62 -0.67 5.66
CA THR A 100 -1.56 0.23 5.21
C THR A 100 -0.17 -0.20 5.68
N ILE A 101 -0.06 -0.91 6.80
CA ILE A 101 1.23 -1.40 7.32
C ILE A 101 1.74 -2.50 6.39
N ALA A 102 0.90 -3.49 6.08
CA ALA A 102 1.20 -4.55 5.12
C ALA A 102 1.52 -4.00 3.73
N TYR A 103 0.71 -3.06 3.24
CA TYR A 103 0.92 -2.42 1.95
C TYR A 103 2.28 -1.74 1.84
N ARG A 104 2.64 -0.92 2.84
CA ARG A 104 3.94 -0.24 2.86
C ARG A 104 5.09 -1.21 3.10
N ARG A 105 4.87 -2.31 3.82
CA ARG A 105 5.89 -3.35 3.98
C ARG A 105 6.18 -4.05 2.66
N VAL A 106 5.15 -4.38 1.88
CA VAL A 106 5.32 -4.94 0.54
C VAL A 106 6.04 -3.93 -0.37
N ALA A 107 5.71 -2.64 -0.29
CA ALA A 107 6.42 -1.57 -1.01
C ALA A 107 7.91 -1.50 -0.66
N ARG A 108 8.27 -1.73 0.60
CA ARG A 108 9.68 -1.89 1.00
C ARG A 108 10.25 -3.18 0.42
N SER A 109 9.70 -4.34 0.80
CA SER A 109 10.38 -5.61 0.56
C SER A 109 10.40 -6.07 -0.89
N GLN A 110 9.42 -5.72 -1.72
CA GLN A 110 9.27 -6.30 -3.05
C GLN A 110 9.79 -5.42 -4.19
N ILE A 111 10.29 -4.22 -3.87
CA ILE A 111 10.82 -3.28 -4.85
C ILE A 111 12.32 -3.21 -4.73
N GLY A 112 13.02 -3.45 -5.84
CA GLY A 112 14.46 -3.29 -5.97
C GLY A 112 14.85 -2.03 -6.73
N ARG A 113 16.14 -1.69 -6.70
CA ARG A 113 16.69 -0.47 -7.33
C ARG A 113 16.52 -0.37 -8.84
N GLY A 114 16.35 -1.50 -9.51
CA GLY A 114 16.08 -1.51 -10.94
C GLY A 114 14.62 -1.19 -11.24
N ASP A 115 13.70 -1.42 -10.29
CA ASP A 115 12.27 -1.49 -10.59
C ASP A 115 11.66 -0.11 -10.87
N VAL A 116 10.51 -0.16 -11.53
CA VAL A 116 9.64 0.98 -11.76
C VAL A 116 8.34 0.74 -11.01
N ALA A 117 7.86 1.76 -10.29
CA ALA A 117 6.63 1.68 -9.53
C ALA A 117 5.60 2.74 -9.98
N LEU A 118 4.36 2.30 -10.21
CA LEU A 118 3.20 3.17 -10.30
C LEU A 118 2.31 2.92 -9.09
N GLU A 119 1.95 3.98 -8.36
CA GLU A 119 0.94 3.92 -7.31
C GLU A 119 -0.34 4.64 -7.75
N VAL A 120 -1.47 3.93 -7.76
CA VAL A 120 -2.81 4.49 -7.98
C VAL A 120 -3.49 4.73 -6.64
N GLY A 121 -3.87 5.98 -6.37
CA GLY A 121 -4.45 6.40 -5.10
C GLY A 121 -3.42 6.81 -4.06
N SER A 122 -2.40 7.59 -4.47
CA SER A 122 -1.26 7.97 -3.62
C SER A 122 -1.61 8.73 -2.33
N CYS A 123 -2.80 9.32 -2.25
CA CYS A 123 -3.36 9.95 -1.05
C CYS A 123 -2.42 10.97 -0.38
N ASP A 124 -1.79 10.62 0.75
CA ASP A 124 -0.89 11.52 1.49
C ASP A 124 0.56 11.46 1.01
N GLY A 125 0.84 10.64 -0.01
CA GLY A 125 2.13 10.48 -0.67
C GLY A 125 3.14 9.61 0.08
N PHE A 126 2.82 9.07 1.26
CA PHE A 126 3.82 8.34 2.06
C PHE A 126 4.27 7.03 1.39
N CYS A 127 3.35 6.29 0.78
CA CYS A 127 3.74 5.04 0.12
C CYS A 127 4.54 5.32 -1.16
N THR A 128 4.13 6.31 -1.96
CA THR A 128 4.93 6.80 -3.10
C THR A 128 6.34 7.20 -2.64
N HIS A 129 6.47 7.88 -1.50
CA HIS A 129 7.77 8.22 -0.93
C HIS A 129 8.62 6.98 -0.60
N VAL A 130 8.01 5.96 0.02
CA VAL A 130 8.67 4.67 0.25
C VAL A 130 9.12 4.06 -1.09
N LEU A 131 8.27 4.06 -2.11
CA LEU A 131 8.61 3.53 -3.43
C LEU A 131 9.77 4.30 -4.07
N THR A 132 9.79 5.64 -4.01
CA THR A 132 10.88 6.47 -4.54
C THR A 132 12.23 6.20 -3.86
N CYS A 133 12.24 5.78 -2.60
CA CYS A 133 13.48 5.40 -1.90
C CYS A 133 14.06 4.06 -2.34
N HIS A 134 13.30 3.26 -3.11
CA HIS A 134 13.63 1.86 -3.38
C HIS A 134 13.65 1.52 -4.86
N ALA A 135 12.76 2.12 -5.66
CA ALA A 135 12.67 1.95 -7.10
C ALA A 135 13.65 2.88 -7.83
N ALA A 136 14.02 2.53 -9.06
CA ALA A 136 14.68 3.45 -9.99
C ALA A 136 13.78 4.66 -10.27
N GLN A 137 12.49 4.40 -10.46
CA GLN A 137 11.48 5.41 -10.73
C GLN A 137 10.18 5.04 -10.02
N ALA A 138 9.53 6.03 -9.41
CA ALA A 138 8.22 5.84 -8.80
C ALA A 138 7.33 7.07 -9.02
N VAL A 139 6.08 6.83 -9.39
CA VAL A 139 5.06 7.87 -9.56
C VAL A 139 3.80 7.51 -8.80
N GLY A 140 3.30 8.47 -8.03
CA GLY A 140 2.00 8.36 -7.36
C GLY A 140 0.94 9.19 -8.08
N ILE A 141 -0.16 8.56 -8.51
CA ILE A 141 -1.30 9.25 -9.12
C ILE A 141 -2.48 9.30 -8.16
N ASP A 142 -3.23 10.41 -8.18
CA ASP A 142 -4.50 10.53 -7.46
C ASP A 142 -5.47 11.40 -8.26
N ILE A 143 -6.77 11.16 -8.09
CA ILE A 143 -7.86 11.94 -8.70
C ILE A 143 -8.16 13.22 -7.91
N VAL A 144 -7.67 13.35 -6.67
CA VAL A 144 -7.90 14.51 -5.81
C VAL A 144 -6.70 15.45 -5.92
N GLU A 145 -6.84 16.52 -6.70
CA GLU A 145 -5.78 17.50 -6.96
C GLU A 145 -5.14 18.07 -5.68
N ASP A 146 -5.95 18.40 -4.67
CA ASP A 146 -5.45 18.91 -3.38
C ASP A 146 -4.47 17.94 -2.71
N LEU A 147 -4.74 16.63 -2.79
CA LEU A 147 -3.87 15.60 -2.21
C LEU A 147 -2.55 15.51 -2.97
N VAL A 148 -2.58 15.60 -4.30
CA VAL A 148 -1.39 15.66 -5.16
C VAL A 148 -0.55 16.88 -4.81
N ARG A 149 -1.19 18.06 -4.69
CA ARG A 149 -0.51 19.31 -4.33
C ARG A 149 0.14 19.22 -2.95
N THR A 150 -0.57 18.75 -1.94
CA THR A 150 -0.01 18.54 -0.59
C THR A 150 1.14 17.53 -0.61
N SER A 151 1.02 16.45 -1.37
CA SER A 151 2.05 15.42 -1.46
C SER A 151 3.33 15.94 -2.13
N ARG A 152 3.21 16.75 -3.20
CA ARG A 152 4.35 17.42 -3.86
C ARG A 152 5.11 18.34 -2.91
N VAL A 153 4.40 19.11 -2.08
CA VAL A 153 5.03 19.97 -1.06
C VAL A 153 5.72 19.13 0.01
N ARG A 154 5.05 18.07 0.49
CA ARG A 154 5.56 17.22 1.58
C ARG A 154 6.74 16.36 1.17
N TYR A 155 6.75 15.89 -0.07
CA TYR A 155 7.78 14.99 -0.62
C TYR A 155 8.31 15.55 -1.95
N PRO A 156 9.11 16.63 -1.92
CA PRO A 156 9.54 17.35 -3.13
C PRO A 156 10.43 16.55 -4.07
N ARG A 157 10.98 15.41 -3.60
CA ARG A 157 11.78 14.48 -4.41
C ARG A 157 10.94 13.39 -5.10
N CYS A 158 9.65 13.32 -4.80
CA CYS A 158 8.75 12.32 -5.36
C CYS A 158 7.92 12.93 -6.49
N ARG A 159 7.68 12.15 -7.54
CA ARG A 159 6.79 12.54 -8.63
C ARG A 159 5.36 12.15 -8.28
N PHE A 160 4.46 13.12 -8.36
CA PHE A 160 3.02 12.91 -8.22
C PHE A 160 2.30 13.51 -9.41
N GLU A 161 1.25 12.86 -9.90
CA GLU A 161 0.40 13.37 -10.98
C GLU A 161 -1.07 13.42 -10.55
N TRP A 162 -1.72 14.53 -10.88
CA TRP A 162 -3.17 14.59 -10.84
C TRP A 162 -3.69 14.01 -12.16
N LEU A 163 -4.27 12.82 -12.04
CA LEU A 163 -4.64 11.99 -13.19
C LEU A 163 -5.80 11.07 -12.80
N ASP A 164 -6.86 11.09 -13.60
CA ASP A 164 -7.89 10.06 -13.55
C ASP A 164 -7.60 8.97 -14.59
N CYS A 165 -7.24 7.78 -14.14
CA CYS A 165 -6.92 6.65 -15.02
C CYS A 165 -8.10 6.17 -15.88
N PHE A 166 -9.33 6.58 -15.57
CA PHE A 166 -10.52 6.23 -16.35
C PHE A 166 -10.85 7.27 -17.42
N GLU A 167 -10.78 8.54 -17.05
CA GLU A 167 -11.15 9.65 -17.93
C GLU A 167 -10.01 10.05 -18.86
N GLU A 168 -8.76 9.75 -18.49
CA GLU A 168 -7.55 10.21 -19.19
C GLU A 168 -6.61 9.05 -19.58
N PRO A 169 -7.10 8.03 -20.33
CA PRO A 169 -6.33 6.84 -20.65
C PRO A 169 -5.08 7.12 -21.50
N GLU A 170 -5.09 8.16 -22.34
CA GLU A 170 -3.94 8.57 -23.14
C GLU A 170 -2.81 9.16 -22.29
N ARG A 171 -3.16 10.00 -21.29
CA ARG A 171 -2.19 10.52 -20.32
C ARG A 171 -1.61 9.41 -19.46
N LEU A 172 -2.43 8.44 -19.05
CA LEU A 172 -1.95 7.24 -18.36
C LEU A 172 -0.97 6.45 -19.24
N GLN A 173 -1.31 6.23 -20.51
CA GLN A 173 -0.45 5.54 -21.46
C GLN A 173 0.89 6.27 -21.66
N ALA A 174 0.86 7.60 -21.82
CA ALA A 174 2.07 8.42 -21.94
C ALA A 174 2.95 8.31 -20.68
N LEU A 175 2.35 8.41 -19.50
CA LEU A 175 3.04 8.22 -18.23
C LEU A 175 3.69 6.84 -18.13
N LEU A 176 2.99 5.78 -18.55
CA LEU A 176 3.54 4.42 -18.58
C LEU A 176 4.66 4.25 -19.61
N ALA A 177 4.60 4.95 -20.74
CA ALA A 177 5.67 4.96 -21.74
C ALA A 177 6.93 5.66 -21.21
N GLU A 178 6.79 6.77 -20.48
CA GLU A 178 7.90 7.45 -19.80
C GLU A 178 8.54 6.55 -18.75
N LEU A 179 7.71 5.84 -17.99
CA LEU A 179 8.12 4.88 -16.97
C LEU A 179 8.57 3.55 -17.56
N ARG A 180 8.61 3.39 -18.89
CA ARG A 180 8.87 2.10 -19.52
C ARG A 180 10.21 1.55 -19.03
N PRO A 181 10.20 0.34 -18.46
CA PRO A 181 11.42 -0.24 -17.95
C PRO A 181 12.40 -0.58 -19.08
N GLN A 182 13.63 -0.09 -19.01
CA GLN A 182 14.72 -0.51 -19.90
C GLN A 182 15.31 -1.85 -19.42
N GLY A 183 14.49 -2.90 -19.38
CA GLY A 183 14.83 -4.21 -18.81
C GLY A 183 14.45 -4.40 -17.33
N SER A 184 13.88 -3.36 -16.72
CA SER A 184 13.40 -3.38 -15.33
C SER A 184 12.02 -4.02 -15.14
N ARG A 185 11.68 -4.32 -13.89
CA ARG A 185 10.35 -4.80 -13.51
C ARG A 185 9.41 -3.61 -13.28
N MET A 186 8.23 -3.60 -13.92
CA MET A 186 7.16 -2.69 -13.52
C MET A 186 6.30 -3.33 -12.42
N THR A 187 6.07 -2.56 -11.35
CA THR A 187 5.16 -2.90 -10.26
C THR A 187 4.05 -1.88 -10.12
N LEU A 188 2.82 -2.37 -9.95
CA LEU A 188 1.63 -1.56 -9.71
C LEU A 188 1.21 -1.67 -8.24
N PHE A 189 0.99 -0.54 -7.61
CA PHE A 189 0.44 -0.39 -6.27
C PHE A 189 -0.93 0.27 -6.38
N VAL A 190 -1.96 -0.31 -5.76
CA VAL A 190 -3.34 0.16 -5.81
C VAL A 190 -3.86 0.38 -4.39
N ASP A 191 -3.98 1.65 -4.00
CA ASP A 191 -4.58 2.09 -2.75
C ASP A 191 -5.97 2.68 -3.00
N VAL A 192 -6.92 1.78 -3.09
CA VAL A 192 -8.33 2.13 -3.16
C VAL A 192 -8.94 2.11 -1.75
N GLY A 193 -8.59 3.11 -0.93
CA GLY A 193 -8.92 3.17 0.49
C GLY A 193 -10.32 2.63 0.87
N GLY A 194 -10.43 1.97 2.04
CA GLY A 194 -11.37 0.87 2.41
C GLY A 194 -12.90 0.89 2.16
N HIS A 195 -13.43 1.74 1.28
CA HIS A 195 -14.81 1.68 0.79
C HIS A 195 -14.91 1.65 -0.74
N ALA A 196 -13.76 1.64 -1.44
CA ALA A 196 -13.79 1.40 -2.86
C ALA A 196 -14.32 -0.01 -3.13
N THR A 197 -15.17 -0.09 -4.13
CA THR A 197 -15.78 -1.35 -4.50
C THR A 197 -14.77 -2.25 -5.15
N THR A 198 -15.09 -3.53 -5.07
CA THR A 198 -14.42 -4.57 -5.79
C THR A 198 -14.43 -4.33 -7.31
N ALA A 199 -15.55 -3.86 -7.84
CA ALA A 199 -15.65 -3.37 -9.22
C ALA A 199 -14.66 -2.23 -9.55
N MET A 200 -14.41 -1.30 -8.61
CA MET A 200 -13.46 -0.20 -8.82
C MET A 200 -12.03 -0.72 -8.99
N VAL A 201 -11.60 -1.68 -8.16
CA VAL A 201 -10.28 -2.31 -8.30
C VAL A 201 -10.15 -2.96 -9.68
N CYS A 202 -11.12 -3.77 -10.09
CA CYS A 202 -11.11 -4.39 -11.41
C CYS A 202 -11.02 -3.36 -12.54
N ARG A 203 -11.75 -2.24 -12.43
CA ARG A 203 -11.66 -1.15 -13.42
C ARG A 203 -10.27 -0.52 -13.46
N ILE A 204 -9.64 -0.26 -12.31
CA ILE A 204 -8.26 0.27 -12.26
C ILE A 204 -7.30 -0.71 -12.92
N LEU A 205 -7.40 -1.99 -12.56
CA LEU A 205 -6.55 -3.03 -13.14
C LEU A 205 -6.74 -3.13 -14.66
N ALA A 206 -7.97 -3.09 -15.15
CA ALA A 206 -8.28 -3.09 -16.58
C ALA A 206 -7.74 -1.84 -17.29
N ALA A 207 -7.91 -0.64 -16.70
CA ALA A 207 -7.40 0.60 -17.27
C ALA A 207 -5.88 0.61 -17.36
N VAL A 208 -5.18 0.23 -16.27
CA VAL A 208 -3.72 0.15 -16.25
C VAL A 208 -3.22 -0.94 -17.20
N ALA A 209 -3.83 -2.13 -17.20
CA ALA A 209 -3.45 -3.21 -18.11
C ALA A 209 -3.62 -2.83 -19.58
N GLY A 210 -4.74 -2.18 -19.93
CA GLY A 210 -4.99 -1.71 -21.29
C GLY A 210 -3.99 -0.65 -21.75
N ALA A 211 -3.66 0.32 -20.89
CA ALA A 211 -2.65 1.34 -21.19
C ALA A 211 -1.24 0.72 -21.27
N ALA A 212 -0.89 -0.16 -20.34
CA ALA A 212 0.40 -0.84 -20.27
C ALA A 212 0.66 -1.75 -21.48
N ALA A 213 -0.35 -2.48 -21.95
CA ALA A 213 -0.23 -3.37 -23.11
C ALA A 213 0.19 -2.61 -24.38
N LYS A 214 -0.34 -1.39 -24.59
CA LYS A 214 -0.03 -0.55 -25.76
C LYS A 214 1.42 -0.09 -25.80
N VAL A 215 2.10 -0.02 -24.65
CA VAL A 215 3.47 0.50 -24.54
C VAL A 215 4.48 -0.57 -24.12
N GLY A 216 4.04 -1.83 -23.99
CA GLY A 216 4.87 -2.94 -23.56
C GLY A 216 5.34 -2.85 -22.10
N ALA A 217 4.56 -2.20 -21.23
CA ALA A 217 4.90 -1.97 -19.81
C ALA A 217 3.98 -2.77 -18.86
N THR A 218 3.72 -4.04 -19.15
CA THR A 218 2.80 -4.85 -18.32
C THR A 218 3.37 -5.06 -16.91
N PRO A 219 2.63 -4.73 -15.83
CA PRO A 219 3.09 -4.99 -14.47
C PRO A 219 3.25 -6.49 -14.22
N SER A 220 4.39 -6.89 -13.67
CA SER A 220 4.64 -8.27 -13.24
C SER A 220 4.40 -8.47 -11.75
N LEU A 221 4.22 -7.38 -11.00
CA LEU A 221 3.70 -7.38 -9.65
C LEU A 221 2.59 -6.34 -9.54
N VAL A 222 1.47 -6.74 -8.92
CA VAL A 222 0.37 -5.87 -8.55
C VAL A 222 0.11 -6.03 -7.07
N VAL A 223 0.05 -4.93 -6.32
CA VAL A 223 -0.20 -4.93 -4.88
C VAL A 223 -1.46 -4.12 -4.62
N ILE A 224 -2.48 -4.74 -4.03
CA ILE A 224 -3.80 -4.15 -3.83
C ILE A 224 -4.06 -4.02 -2.33
N LYS A 225 -4.21 -2.78 -1.84
CA LYS A 225 -4.69 -2.54 -0.48
C LYS A 225 -6.21 -2.52 -0.45
N SER A 226 -6.80 -3.60 0.04
CA SER A 226 -8.23 -3.64 0.29
C SER A 226 -8.59 -4.68 1.34
N ARG A 227 -9.11 -4.21 2.48
CA ARG A 227 -9.61 -5.08 3.55
C ARG A 227 -10.64 -6.08 3.04
N ASN A 228 -11.62 -5.62 2.25
CA ASN A 228 -12.69 -6.48 1.76
C ASN A 228 -12.15 -7.59 0.85
N HIS A 229 -11.25 -7.26 -0.07
CA HIS A 229 -10.64 -8.28 -0.95
C HIS A 229 -9.74 -9.22 -0.19
N ALA A 230 -8.99 -8.72 0.81
CA ALA A 230 -8.15 -9.57 1.64
C ALA A 230 -9.01 -10.58 2.43
N THR A 231 -10.13 -10.13 3.01
CA THR A 231 -11.10 -11.00 3.70
C THR A 231 -11.72 -12.03 2.77
N GLU A 232 -12.17 -11.63 1.57
CA GLU A 232 -12.75 -12.58 0.60
C GLU A 232 -11.72 -13.57 0.07
N ALA A 233 -10.52 -13.10 -0.26
CA ALA A 233 -9.46 -13.97 -0.73
C ALA A 233 -9.03 -14.98 0.34
N ALA A 234 -9.00 -14.59 1.62
CA ALA A 234 -8.67 -15.49 2.72
C ALA A 234 -9.62 -16.70 2.80
N LYS A 235 -10.90 -16.55 2.41
CA LYS A 235 -11.87 -17.67 2.35
C LYS A 235 -11.54 -18.69 1.25
N CYS A 236 -10.82 -18.25 0.22
CA CYS A 236 -10.49 -19.06 -0.96
C CYS A 236 -9.00 -19.43 -1.02
N CYS A 237 -8.23 -19.14 0.03
CA CYS A 237 -6.81 -19.45 0.09
C CYS A 237 -6.53 -20.90 0.52
N ASP A 238 -5.39 -21.44 0.10
CA ASP A 238 -4.76 -22.60 0.71
C ASP A 238 -4.00 -22.23 2.01
N GLY A 239 -3.32 -23.21 2.62
CA GLY A 239 -2.52 -23.01 3.82
C GLY A 239 -1.28 -22.12 3.62
N GLU A 240 -0.90 -21.84 2.37
CA GLU A 240 0.20 -20.95 2.00
C GLU A 240 -0.30 -19.51 1.77
N GLY A 241 -1.61 -19.28 1.84
CA GLY A 241 -2.22 -17.98 1.58
C GLY A 241 -2.34 -17.65 0.09
N ILE A 242 -2.29 -18.66 -0.78
CA ILE A 242 -2.46 -18.53 -2.24
C ILE A 242 -3.93 -18.81 -2.58
N VAL A 243 -4.55 -17.96 -3.41
CA VAL A 243 -5.94 -18.17 -3.85
C VAL A 243 -5.99 -19.38 -4.79
N ARG A 244 -6.74 -20.42 -4.41
CA ARG A 244 -6.74 -21.73 -5.10
C ARG A 244 -7.24 -21.64 -6.54
N ASP A 245 -8.30 -20.87 -6.75
CA ASP A 245 -8.86 -20.56 -8.07
C ASP A 245 -8.91 -19.04 -8.24
N ALA A 246 -7.84 -18.48 -8.79
CA ALA A 246 -7.72 -17.06 -9.04
C ALA A 246 -8.80 -16.56 -10.02
N HIS A 247 -9.16 -17.37 -11.03
CA HIS A 247 -10.14 -16.97 -12.04
C HIS A 247 -11.54 -16.87 -11.42
N ALA A 248 -11.99 -17.89 -10.69
CA ALA A 248 -13.27 -17.86 -9.99
C ALA A 248 -13.32 -16.74 -8.94
N PHE A 249 -12.21 -16.50 -8.24
CA PHE A 249 -12.10 -15.38 -7.31
C PHE A 249 -12.33 -14.04 -8.00
N TRP A 250 -11.60 -13.75 -9.08
CA TRP A 250 -11.74 -12.49 -9.82
C TRP A 250 -13.10 -12.33 -10.49
N ARG A 251 -13.71 -13.43 -10.98
CA ARG A 251 -15.07 -13.42 -11.54
C ARG A 251 -16.10 -13.02 -10.47
N LYS A 252 -16.09 -13.70 -9.32
CA LYS A 252 -16.96 -13.38 -8.17
C LYS A 252 -16.77 -11.94 -7.67
N VAL A 253 -15.53 -11.47 -7.70
CA VAL A 253 -15.15 -10.10 -7.36
C VAL A 253 -15.77 -9.10 -8.36
N ALA A 254 -15.67 -9.38 -9.66
CA ALA A 254 -16.20 -8.51 -10.71
C ALA A 254 -17.74 -8.42 -10.74
N GLU A 255 -18.44 -9.45 -10.29
CA GLU A 255 -19.91 -9.51 -10.23
C GLU A 255 -20.53 -8.60 -9.14
N GLN A 256 -19.74 -8.10 -8.19
CA GLN A 256 -20.27 -7.28 -7.09
C GLN A 256 -20.80 -5.93 -7.60
N PRO A 257 -22.00 -5.50 -7.15
CA PRO A 257 -22.64 -4.29 -7.67
C PRO A 257 -21.77 -3.05 -7.46
N GLN A 258 -21.76 -2.18 -8.47
CA GLN A 258 -21.10 -0.89 -8.37
C GLN A 258 -21.81 -0.02 -7.34
N THR A 259 -21.23 0.15 -6.15
CA THR A 259 -21.57 1.30 -5.31
C THR A 259 -21.00 2.55 -5.97
N ARG A 260 -21.76 3.12 -6.91
CA ARG A 260 -21.60 4.51 -7.34
C ARG A 260 -21.90 5.39 -6.12
N SER A 261 -21.05 6.36 -5.82
CA SER A 261 -21.57 7.70 -5.50
C SER A 261 -20.47 8.66 -5.08
N ALA A 262 -20.73 9.94 -5.36
CA ALA A 262 -20.12 11.11 -4.73
C ALA A 262 -19.92 10.99 -3.20
N LEU A 263 -20.61 10.09 -2.50
CA LEU A 263 -20.36 9.77 -1.10
C LEU A 263 -18.94 9.21 -0.87
N GLN A 264 -18.44 8.36 -1.76
CA GLN A 264 -17.07 7.83 -1.67
C GLN A 264 -16.04 8.96 -1.82
N PHE A 265 -16.25 9.86 -2.79
CA PHE A 265 -15.43 11.05 -2.99
C PHE A 265 -15.46 11.98 -1.77
N ARG A 266 -16.66 12.35 -1.29
CA ARG A 266 -16.85 13.17 -0.07
C ARG A 266 -16.17 12.55 1.15
N ARG A 267 -16.24 11.22 1.31
CA ARG A 267 -15.57 10.49 2.40
C ARG A 267 -14.05 10.39 2.22
N LYS A 268 -13.55 10.23 0.98
CA LYS A 268 -12.10 10.28 0.70
C LYS A 268 -11.55 11.65 1.10
N GLN A 269 -12.20 12.73 0.67
CA GLN A 269 -11.86 14.09 1.10
C GLN A 269 -11.95 14.27 2.62
N ALA A 270 -12.97 13.71 3.28
CA ALA A 270 -13.08 13.78 4.73
C ALA A 270 -11.92 13.07 5.46
N ARG A 271 -11.50 11.89 4.99
CA ARG A 271 -10.37 11.13 5.55
C ARG A 271 -9.03 11.82 5.30
N ALA A 272 -8.83 12.35 4.09
CA ALA A 272 -7.68 13.18 3.75
C ALA A 272 -7.53 14.36 4.71
N ARG A 273 -8.63 15.10 4.93
CA ARG A 273 -8.67 16.19 5.91
C ARG A 273 -8.34 15.69 7.31
N ALA A 274 -8.95 14.59 7.77
CA ALA A 274 -8.68 14.03 9.08
C ALA A 274 -7.20 13.62 9.29
N ALA A 275 -6.58 12.99 8.29
CA ALA A 275 -5.17 12.60 8.33
C ALA A 275 -4.22 13.80 8.30
N MET A 276 -4.55 14.83 7.53
CA MET A 276 -3.83 16.11 7.54
C MET A 276 -3.92 16.76 8.92
N TRP A 277 -5.12 16.78 9.52
CA TRP A 277 -5.33 17.34 10.86
C TRP A 277 -4.61 16.55 11.95
N ALA A 278 -4.58 15.22 11.90
CA ALA A 278 -3.88 14.40 12.90
C ALA A 278 -2.38 14.69 13.00
N ASN A 279 -1.77 15.24 11.95
CA ASN A 279 -0.36 15.62 11.92
C ASN A 279 -0.14 17.14 12.11
N ASN A 280 -1.20 17.91 12.31
CA ASN A 280 -1.12 19.36 12.52
C ASN A 280 -0.78 19.66 14.00
N PRO A 281 0.16 20.57 14.31
CA PRO A 281 0.49 20.95 15.69
C PRO A 281 -0.72 21.43 16.51
N ILE A 282 -1.72 22.01 15.84
CA ILE A 282 -2.97 22.51 16.44
C ILE A 282 -3.95 21.36 16.75
N SER A 283 -3.65 20.11 16.37
CA SER A 283 -4.54 18.96 16.61
C SER A 283 -4.85 18.69 18.09
N GLN A 284 -4.02 19.16 19.03
CA GLN A 284 -4.26 19.03 20.47
C GLN A 284 -5.50 19.83 20.93
N VAL A 285 -5.84 20.93 20.26
CA VAL A 285 -7.07 21.71 20.54
C VAL A 285 -8.26 21.29 19.70
N TRP A 286 -8.09 20.33 18.77
CA TRP A 286 -9.19 19.83 17.94
C TRP A 286 -10.33 19.16 18.72
N PRO A 287 -10.09 18.40 19.81
CA PRO A 287 -11.17 17.90 20.65
C PRO A 287 -12.05 19.03 21.21
N PHE A 288 -11.45 20.16 21.61
CA PHE A 288 -12.17 21.34 22.07
C PHE A 288 -12.98 22.00 20.96
N PHE A 289 -12.40 22.20 19.78
CA PHE A 289 -13.14 22.76 18.63
C PHE A 289 -14.28 21.83 18.16
N SER A 290 -14.07 20.52 18.19
CA SER A 290 -15.09 19.53 17.82
C SER A 290 -16.20 19.43 18.86
N ALA A 291 -15.88 19.60 20.15
CA ALA A 291 -16.87 19.74 21.21
C ALA A 291 -17.67 21.03 21.03
N TRP A 292 -17.00 22.16 20.78
CA TRP A 292 -17.64 23.45 20.53
C TRP A 292 -18.55 23.45 19.29
N LYS A 293 -18.13 22.81 18.19
CA LYS A 293 -18.96 22.63 16.98
C LYS A 293 -20.19 21.76 17.23
N ARG A 294 -20.08 20.74 18.09
CA ARG A 294 -21.23 19.92 18.50
C ARG A 294 -22.19 20.73 19.35
N CYS A 295 -21.69 21.44 20.36
CA CYS A 295 -22.49 22.32 21.22
C CYS A 295 -23.22 23.41 20.42
N SER A 296 -22.55 24.05 19.46
CA SER A 296 -23.13 25.10 18.62
C SER A 296 -24.19 24.59 17.65
N LYS A 297 -24.06 23.36 17.13
CA LYS A 297 -25.14 22.72 16.34
C LYS A 297 -26.38 22.42 17.17
N THR A 298 -26.21 21.89 18.39
CA THR A 298 -27.34 21.69 19.32
C THR A 298 -27.98 23.02 19.73
N TYR A 299 -27.20 24.08 19.89
CA TYR A 299 -27.72 25.42 20.17
C TYR A 299 -28.53 25.98 18.98
N GLN A 300 -28.02 25.89 17.76
CA GLN A 300 -28.75 26.32 16.56
C GLN A 300 -30.03 25.49 16.32
N GLN A 301 -30.00 24.19 16.59
CA GLN A 301 -31.18 23.32 16.51
C GLN A 301 -32.23 23.66 17.58
N ARG A 302 -31.81 23.97 18.82
CA ARG A 302 -32.70 24.47 19.87
C ARG A 302 -33.36 25.79 19.47
N ARG A 303 -32.56 26.76 19.01
CA ARG A 303 -33.06 28.08 18.59
C ARG A 303 -33.96 28.06 17.35
N ALA A 304 -33.87 26.99 16.55
CA ALA A 304 -34.77 26.74 15.44
C ALA A 304 -36.09 26.12 15.91
N CYS A 305 -36.06 25.21 16.89
CA CYS A 305 -37.27 24.67 17.51
C CYS A 305 -38.03 25.73 18.32
N GLU A 306 -37.31 26.60 19.06
CA GLU A 306 -37.91 27.71 19.81
C GLU A 306 -38.66 28.69 18.88
N ARG A 307 -38.04 29.07 17.75
CA ARG A 307 -38.72 29.91 16.75
C ARG A 307 -39.97 29.27 16.14
N LEU A 308 -39.94 27.97 15.88
CA LEU A 308 -41.10 27.25 15.37
C LEU A 308 -42.24 27.14 16.40
N LEU A 309 -41.93 27.23 17.70
CA LEU A 309 -42.93 27.25 18.77
C LEU A 309 -43.49 28.67 18.98
N ASP A 310 -42.65 29.70 18.85
CA ASP A 310 -43.07 31.10 18.92
C ASP A 310 -43.96 31.50 17.73
N ASP A 311 -43.71 30.96 16.54
CA ASP A 311 -44.52 31.21 15.33
C ASP A 311 -45.86 30.43 15.33
N ALA A 312 -46.05 29.49 16.27
CA ALA A 312 -47.23 28.63 16.34
C ALA A 312 -48.28 29.08 17.39
N GLY A 313 -48.06 30.22 18.05
CA GLY A 313 -49.00 30.87 18.99
C GLY A 313 -49.54 32.18 18.44
#